data_AF-A0A7Y7HZ06-F1
#
_entry.id   AF-A0A7Y7HZ06-F1
#
_cell.length_a   1.000
_cell.length_b   1.000
_cell.length_c   1.000
_cell.angle_alpha   90.00
_cell.angle_beta   90.00
_cell.angle_gamma   90.00
#
_symmetry.space_group_name_H-M   'P 1'
#
loop_
_entity.id
_entity.type
_entity.pdbx_description
1 polymer ?
#
loop_
_entity_poly.entity_id
_entity_poly.type
_entity_poly.pdbx_seq_one_letter_code
_entity_poly.pdbx_strand_id
1 'polypeptide(L)'
;MLSLEDKRWQELHGGYRVPYDVSVALRSMQDGINVWDELWDELHHQGDVDIASYAAVPQLVRIARTGAGRDWNFYGLLATIEVARHRKGNPAVPGWLKTDYDSAWAQVSVLALVDIASKTDSATTRAILSALALAKGELKLGAMLSCLDESELDEWLDERLDWSEIYE
;
A
#
# COMPACT_ATOMS: atom_id res chain seq x y z
N MET A 1 -18.13 0.99 1.10
CA MET A 1 -17.04 0.28 0.41
C MET A 1 -17.64 -0.39 -0.82
N LEU A 2 -16.97 -0.38 -1.97
CA LEU A 2 -17.48 -1.02 -3.19
C LEU A 2 -17.56 -2.55 -2.98
N SER A 3 -18.75 -3.14 -3.09
CA SER A 3 -18.93 -4.60 -2.96
C SER A 3 -18.13 -5.34 -4.03
N LEU A 4 -17.52 -6.49 -3.73
CA LEU A 4 -16.77 -7.28 -4.73
C LEU A 4 -17.66 -7.80 -5.87
N GLU A 5 -18.96 -7.94 -5.64
CA GLU A 5 -19.94 -8.36 -6.66
C GLU A 5 -20.48 -7.20 -7.51
N ASP A 6 -20.03 -5.96 -7.25
CA ASP A 6 -20.50 -4.78 -7.97
C ASP A 6 -19.89 -4.72 -9.38
N LYS A 7 -20.72 -4.60 -10.42
CA LYS A 7 -20.25 -4.59 -11.80
C LYS A 7 -19.33 -3.41 -12.14
N ARG A 8 -19.34 -2.35 -11.33
CA ARG A 8 -18.46 -1.18 -11.51
C ARG A 8 -16.98 -1.56 -11.58
N TRP A 9 -16.55 -2.66 -10.95
CA TRP A 9 -15.16 -3.11 -11.03
C TRP A 9 -14.68 -3.32 -12.47
N GLN A 10 -15.55 -3.76 -13.38
CA GLN A 10 -15.22 -4.01 -14.79
C GLN A 10 -14.94 -2.71 -15.57
N GLU A 11 -15.32 -1.57 -15.02
CA GLU A 11 -15.17 -0.24 -15.63
C GLU A 11 -13.98 0.53 -15.02
N LEU A 12 -13.38 0.03 -13.94
CA LEU A 12 -12.25 0.68 -13.28
C LEU A 12 -10.95 0.41 -14.01
N HIS A 13 -9.99 1.33 -13.87
CA HIS A 13 -8.66 1.20 -14.47
C HIS A 13 -7.62 0.93 -13.38
N GLY A 14 -6.61 0.12 -13.71
CA GLY A 14 -5.44 -0.15 -12.88
C GLY A 14 -4.29 0.83 -13.12
N GLY A 15 -3.10 0.49 -12.62
CA GLY A 15 -1.85 1.26 -12.78
C GLY A 15 -1.43 1.43 -14.23
N TYR A 16 -1.71 0.44 -15.10
CA TYR A 16 -1.51 0.56 -16.55
C TYR A 16 -2.49 1.52 -17.24
N ARG A 17 -3.45 2.12 -16.52
CA ARG A 17 -4.54 2.94 -17.06
C ARG A 17 -5.39 2.23 -18.11
N VAL A 18 -5.47 0.91 -18.02
CA VAL A 18 -6.38 0.04 -18.80
C VAL A 18 -7.41 -0.59 -17.85
N PRO A 19 -8.57 -1.02 -18.36
CA PRO A 19 -9.58 -1.67 -17.54
C PRO A 19 -9.01 -2.86 -16.77
N TYR A 20 -9.23 -2.90 -15.46
CA TYR A 20 -8.79 -3.98 -14.57
C TYR A 20 -9.84 -4.23 -13.48
N ASP A 21 -10.44 -5.43 -13.51
CA ASP A 21 -11.39 -5.90 -12.50
C ASP A 21 -10.64 -6.58 -11.34
N VAL A 22 -10.11 -5.77 -10.44
CA VAL A 22 -9.40 -6.25 -9.23
C VAL A 22 -10.30 -7.07 -8.29
N SER A 23 -11.62 -7.04 -8.44
CA SER A 23 -12.51 -7.82 -7.58
C SER A 23 -12.28 -9.33 -7.72
N VAL A 24 -11.81 -9.77 -8.89
CA VAL A 24 -11.45 -11.17 -9.15
C VAL A 24 -10.28 -11.59 -8.25
N ALA A 25 -9.17 -10.84 -8.29
CA ALA A 25 -8.00 -11.10 -7.43
C ALA A 25 -8.36 -11.01 -5.94
N LEU A 26 -9.15 -10.01 -5.54
CA LEU A 26 -9.55 -9.82 -4.15
C LEU A 26 -10.44 -10.96 -3.62
N ARG A 27 -11.31 -11.53 -4.46
CA ARG A 27 -12.06 -12.75 -4.10
C ARG A 27 -11.14 -13.95 -3.94
N SER A 28 -10.22 -14.17 -4.88
CA SER A 28 -9.21 -15.23 -4.76
C SER A 28 -8.38 -15.09 -3.49
N MET A 29 -7.99 -13.86 -3.13
CA MET A 29 -7.32 -13.58 -1.86
C MET A 29 -8.17 -13.95 -0.65
N GLN A 30 -9.48 -13.69 -0.66
CA GLN A 30 -10.38 -14.11 0.42
C GLN A 30 -10.44 -15.62 0.60
N ASP A 31 -10.27 -16.36 -0.50
CA ASP A 31 -10.23 -17.82 -0.50
C ASP A 31 -8.83 -18.37 -0.17
N GLY A 32 -7.88 -17.49 0.20
CA GLY A 32 -6.53 -17.85 0.64
C GLY A 32 -5.51 -18.02 -0.49
N ILE A 33 -5.85 -17.61 -1.72
CA ILE A 33 -4.92 -17.64 -2.85
C ILE A 33 -3.97 -16.45 -2.77
N ASN A 34 -2.67 -16.70 -2.95
CA ASN A 34 -1.69 -15.64 -3.07
C ASN A 34 -1.84 -14.96 -4.45
N VAL A 35 -2.12 -13.65 -4.45
CA VAL A 35 -2.32 -12.82 -5.64
C VAL A 35 -1.44 -11.57 -5.62
N TRP A 36 -0.44 -11.49 -4.73
CA TRP A 36 0.33 -10.27 -4.54
C TRP A 36 1.07 -9.80 -5.79
N ASP A 37 1.64 -10.72 -6.58
CA ASP A 37 2.33 -10.39 -7.83
C ASP A 37 1.37 -9.68 -8.81
N GLU A 38 0.16 -10.23 -9.00
CA GLU A 38 -0.87 -9.61 -9.84
C GLU A 38 -1.26 -8.22 -9.32
N LEU A 39 -1.48 -8.09 -8.00
CA LEU A 39 -1.87 -6.81 -7.42
C LEU A 39 -0.77 -5.75 -7.56
N TRP A 40 0.50 -6.12 -7.43
CA TRP A 40 1.62 -5.21 -7.63
C TRP A 40 1.73 -4.76 -9.08
N ASP A 41 1.61 -5.68 -10.03
CA ASP A 41 1.69 -5.36 -11.46
C ASP A 41 0.51 -4.50 -11.92
N GLU A 42 -0.72 -4.85 -11.49
CA GLU A 42 -1.94 -4.27 -12.04
C GLU A 42 -2.41 -3.01 -11.31
N LEU A 43 -2.13 -2.84 -10.01
CA LEU A 43 -2.59 -1.67 -9.25
C LEU A 43 -1.62 -0.50 -9.27
N HIS A 44 -0.36 -0.70 -9.67
CA HIS A 44 0.64 0.34 -9.76
C HIS A 44 1.61 0.06 -10.89
N HIS A 45 1.77 1.02 -11.81
CA HIS A 45 2.76 0.89 -12.88
C HIS A 45 3.60 2.17 -13.02
N GLN A 46 4.89 2.10 -12.66
CA GLN A 46 5.83 3.23 -12.78
C GLN A 46 5.32 4.54 -12.15
N GLY A 47 4.62 4.43 -11.02
CA GLY A 47 4.00 5.53 -10.27
C GLY A 47 2.66 6.02 -10.82
N ASP A 48 2.08 5.34 -11.81
CA ASP A 48 0.69 5.50 -12.19
C ASP A 48 -0.20 4.59 -11.35
N VAL A 49 -1.32 5.16 -10.90
CA VAL A 49 -2.42 4.49 -10.20
C VAL A 49 -3.72 5.09 -10.69
N ASP A 50 -4.81 4.34 -10.58
CA ASP A 50 -6.13 4.80 -11.00
C ASP A 50 -7.21 4.25 -10.05
N ILE A 51 -8.49 4.39 -10.38
CA ILE A 51 -9.62 4.18 -9.47
C ILE A 51 -9.67 2.73 -8.96
N ALA A 52 -9.22 1.71 -9.73
CA ALA A 52 -9.15 0.33 -9.22
C ALA A 52 -8.16 0.22 -8.05
N SER A 53 -7.00 0.88 -8.14
CA SER A 53 -6.01 0.96 -7.06
C SER A 53 -6.63 1.52 -5.79
N TYR A 54 -7.41 2.61 -5.90
CA TYR A 54 -8.06 3.22 -4.74
C TYR A 54 -9.16 2.34 -4.17
N ALA A 55 -9.97 1.72 -5.03
CA ALA A 55 -11.09 0.90 -4.62
C ALA A 55 -10.62 -0.41 -3.96
N ALA A 56 -9.44 -0.92 -4.34
CA ALA A 56 -8.82 -2.08 -3.72
C ALA A 56 -8.42 -1.83 -2.25
N VAL A 57 -7.98 -0.63 -1.88
CA VAL A 57 -7.47 -0.32 -0.52
C VAL A 57 -8.46 -0.71 0.59
N PRO A 58 -9.73 -0.26 0.59
CA PRO A 58 -10.70 -0.70 1.61
C PRO A 58 -10.91 -2.22 1.67
N GLN A 59 -10.86 -2.89 0.51
CA GLN A 59 -11.04 -4.34 0.44
C GLN A 59 -9.83 -5.09 0.99
N LEU A 60 -8.61 -4.71 0.60
CA LEU A 60 -7.37 -5.25 1.15
C LEU A 60 -7.34 -5.12 2.67
N VAL A 61 -7.67 -3.95 3.21
CA VAL A 61 -7.75 -3.72 4.65
C VAL A 61 -8.81 -4.62 5.30
N ARG A 62 -9.99 -4.77 4.70
CA ARG A 62 -11.03 -5.67 5.20
C ARG A 62 -10.55 -7.13 5.26
N ILE A 63 -9.93 -7.62 4.20
CA ILE A 63 -9.46 -9.01 4.08
C ILE A 63 -8.34 -9.26 5.10
N ALA A 64 -7.40 -8.32 5.21
CA ALA A 64 -6.25 -8.42 6.11
C ALA A 64 -6.62 -8.40 7.60
N ARG A 65 -7.82 -7.90 7.98
CA ARG A 65 -8.31 -7.94 9.37
C ARG A 65 -8.60 -9.36 9.87
N THR A 66 -8.95 -10.28 8.97
CA THR A 66 -9.30 -11.67 9.32
C THR A 66 -8.19 -12.65 9.02
N GLY A 67 -7.17 -12.24 8.26
CA GLY A 67 -5.99 -13.05 7.95
C GLY A 67 -4.95 -13.08 9.08
N ALA A 68 -4.17 -14.17 9.14
CA ALA A 68 -3.02 -14.27 10.02
C ALA A 68 -1.78 -13.72 9.31
N GLY A 69 -1.04 -12.82 9.98
CA GLY A 69 0.25 -12.28 9.52
C GLY A 69 0.12 -11.35 8.32
N ARG A 70 0.23 -10.03 8.55
CA ARG A 70 0.45 -9.04 7.48
C ARG A 70 1.94 -8.81 7.34
N ASP A 71 2.43 -8.81 6.11
CA ASP A 71 3.83 -8.63 5.78
C ASP A 71 4.05 -7.34 4.97
N TRP A 72 5.25 -7.19 4.42
CA TRP A 72 5.63 -6.08 3.56
C TRP A 72 4.74 -5.93 2.33
N ASN A 73 4.13 -7.00 1.78
CA ASN A 73 3.27 -6.88 0.60
C ASN A 73 2.04 -6.02 0.92
N PHE A 74 1.39 -6.31 2.04
CA PHE A 74 0.20 -5.58 2.47
C PHE A 74 0.52 -4.10 2.72
N TYR A 75 1.50 -3.82 3.59
CA TYR A 75 1.81 -2.44 3.95
C TYR A 75 2.48 -1.66 2.82
N GLY A 76 3.37 -2.32 2.08
CA GLY A 76 4.10 -1.74 0.95
C GLY A 76 3.16 -1.33 -0.17
N LEU A 77 2.26 -2.21 -0.62
CA LEU A 77 1.35 -1.90 -1.70
C LEU A 77 0.40 -0.73 -1.33
N LEU A 78 -0.12 -0.73 -0.10
CA LEU A 78 -0.93 0.38 0.39
C LEU A 78 -0.15 1.70 0.39
N ALA A 79 1.09 1.68 0.88
CA ALA A 79 1.95 2.86 0.89
C ALA A 79 2.25 3.36 -0.52
N THR A 80 2.59 2.47 -1.46
CA THR A 80 2.81 2.80 -2.87
C THR A 80 1.59 3.47 -3.49
N ILE A 81 0.38 2.91 -3.29
CA ILE A 81 -0.86 3.50 -3.82
C ILE A 81 -1.11 4.89 -3.22
N GLU A 82 -0.96 5.06 -1.91
CA GLU A 82 -1.17 6.34 -1.24
C GLU A 82 -0.15 7.39 -1.63
N VAL A 83 1.11 7.04 -1.82
CA VAL A 83 2.11 7.99 -2.35
C VAL A 83 1.76 8.36 -3.79
N ALA A 84 1.53 7.37 -4.64
CA ALA A 84 1.27 7.58 -6.06
C ALA A 84 -0.02 8.37 -6.32
N ARG A 85 -1.05 8.29 -5.47
CA ARG A 85 -2.30 9.07 -5.66
C ARG A 85 -2.09 10.58 -5.64
N HIS A 86 -1.00 11.07 -5.02
CA HIS A 86 -0.67 12.49 -4.99
C HIS A 86 0.20 12.94 -6.16
N ARG A 87 0.64 12.01 -7.02
CA ARG A 87 1.42 12.35 -8.22
C ARG A 87 0.55 13.13 -9.20
N LYS A 88 1.15 14.15 -9.81
CA LYS A 88 0.51 14.90 -10.90
C LYS A 88 0.12 13.95 -12.03
N GLY A 89 -1.14 13.99 -12.44
CA GLY A 89 -1.66 13.19 -13.56
C GLY A 89 -2.37 11.90 -13.15
N ASN A 90 -2.31 11.50 -11.88
CA ASN A 90 -3.18 10.44 -11.35
C ASN A 90 -4.53 11.06 -10.93
N PRO A 91 -5.65 10.33 -11.12
CA PRO A 91 -6.97 10.84 -10.76
C PRO A 91 -7.10 10.99 -9.25
N ALA A 92 -7.91 11.95 -8.82
CA ALA A 92 -8.28 12.06 -7.41
C ALA A 92 -9.16 10.87 -6.99
N VAL A 93 -9.11 10.51 -5.70
CA VAL A 93 -10.06 9.54 -5.12
C VAL A 93 -11.48 10.06 -5.35
N PRO A 94 -12.36 9.32 -6.05
CA PRO A 94 -13.68 9.81 -6.39
C PRO A 94 -14.57 9.96 -5.13
N GLY A 95 -15.49 10.91 -5.17
CA GLY A 95 -16.31 11.27 -4.01
C GLY A 95 -17.11 10.10 -3.41
N TRP A 96 -17.57 9.17 -4.25
CA TRP A 96 -18.29 7.97 -3.80
C TRP A 96 -17.41 6.97 -3.03
N LEU A 97 -16.09 7.04 -3.18
CA LEU A 97 -15.12 6.15 -2.55
C LEU A 97 -14.41 6.81 -1.34
N LYS A 98 -14.39 8.15 -1.29
CA LYS A 98 -13.55 8.92 -0.37
C LYS A 98 -13.70 8.50 1.09
N THR A 99 -14.93 8.35 1.57
CA THR A 99 -15.20 7.96 2.97
C THR A 99 -14.65 6.57 3.31
N ASP A 100 -14.80 5.62 2.39
CA ASP A 100 -14.29 4.26 2.61
C ASP A 100 -12.77 4.22 2.56
N TYR A 101 -12.17 4.98 1.64
CA TYR A 101 -10.73 5.11 1.51
C TYR A 101 -10.10 5.71 2.77
N ASP A 102 -10.67 6.80 3.28
CA ASP A 102 -10.20 7.45 4.51
C ASP A 102 -10.38 6.52 5.73
N SER A 103 -11.52 5.84 5.81
CA SER A 103 -11.76 4.86 6.88
C SER A 103 -10.78 3.69 6.79
N ALA A 104 -10.38 3.27 5.58
CA ALA A 104 -9.40 2.22 5.39
C ALA A 104 -8.04 2.64 5.97
N TRP A 105 -7.56 3.86 5.67
CA TRP A 105 -6.31 4.39 6.23
C TRP A 105 -6.32 4.55 7.75
N ALA A 106 -7.46 4.95 8.33
CA ALA A 106 -7.61 4.92 9.78
C ALA A 106 -7.42 3.50 10.35
N GLN A 107 -7.96 2.48 9.67
CA GLN A 107 -7.78 1.09 10.08
C GLN A 107 -6.38 0.54 9.82
N VAL A 108 -5.70 0.97 8.73
CA VAL A 108 -4.29 0.64 8.48
C VAL A 108 -3.43 1.04 9.67
N SER A 109 -3.66 2.24 10.25
CA SER A 109 -2.90 2.67 11.43
C SER A 109 -3.10 1.75 12.64
N VAL A 110 -4.31 1.22 12.85
CA VAL A 110 -4.61 0.29 13.94
C VAL A 110 -3.89 -1.04 13.72
N LEU A 111 -3.96 -1.59 12.50
CA LEU A 111 -3.29 -2.84 12.15
C LEU A 111 -1.77 -2.73 12.28
N ALA A 112 -1.20 -1.63 11.76
CA ALA A 112 0.21 -1.32 11.81
C ALA A 112 0.75 -1.28 13.26
N LEU A 113 0.02 -0.64 14.17
CA LEU A 113 0.40 -0.56 15.59
C LEU A 113 0.38 -1.93 16.29
N VAL A 114 -0.54 -2.81 15.91
CA VAL A 114 -0.57 -4.18 16.44
C VAL A 114 0.60 -5.00 15.92
N ASP A 115 0.91 -4.87 14.62
CA ASP A 115 1.93 -5.70 13.98
C ASP A 115 3.35 -5.26 14.35
N ILE A 116 3.61 -3.96 14.44
CA ILE A 116 4.93 -3.44 14.83
C ILE A 116 5.31 -3.81 16.26
N ALA A 117 4.32 -4.06 17.13
CA ALA A 117 4.53 -4.53 18.48
C ALA A 117 4.90 -6.03 18.53
N SER A 118 4.72 -6.76 17.43
CA SER A 118 5.07 -8.17 17.27
C SER A 118 6.44 -8.30 16.57
N LYS A 119 6.97 -9.52 16.51
CA LYS A 119 8.20 -9.78 15.74
C LYS A 119 7.93 -9.64 14.24
N THR A 120 8.57 -8.66 13.61
CA THR A 120 8.55 -8.41 12.16
C THR A 120 9.95 -8.57 11.57
N ASP A 121 10.04 -8.86 10.28
CA ASP A 121 11.30 -8.71 9.54
C ASP A 121 11.56 -7.23 9.19
N SER A 122 12.76 -6.94 8.67
CA SER A 122 13.19 -5.56 8.37
C SER A 122 12.32 -4.91 7.29
N ALA A 123 11.98 -5.64 6.23
CA ALA A 123 11.14 -5.15 5.14
C ALA A 123 9.73 -4.77 5.63
N THR A 124 9.10 -5.65 6.43
CA THR A 124 7.78 -5.41 7.02
C THR A 124 7.83 -4.25 8.01
N THR A 125 8.89 -4.12 8.80
CA THR A 125 9.10 -2.99 9.72
C THR A 125 9.12 -1.67 8.97
N ARG A 126 9.92 -1.55 7.90
CA ARG A 126 9.97 -0.35 7.05
C ARG A 126 8.62 -0.04 6.43
N ALA A 127 7.95 -1.05 5.87
CA ALA A 127 6.64 -0.88 5.25
C ALA A 127 5.57 -0.40 6.27
N ILE A 128 5.59 -0.92 7.50
CA ILE A 128 4.71 -0.45 8.58
C ILE A 128 5.00 1.01 8.93
N LEU A 129 6.26 1.39 9.09
CA LEU A 129 6.63 2.78 9.42
C LEU A 129 6.20 3.75 8.32
N SER A 130 6.35 3.36 7.05
CA SER A 130 5.83 4.10 5.91
C SER A 130 4.31 4.27 6.00
N ALA A 131 3.57 3.18 6.18
CA ALA A 131 2.12 3.21 6.29
C ALA A 131 1.63 4.09 7.47
N LEU A 132 2.32 4.06 8.62
CA LEU A 132 2.00 4.91 9.76
C LEU A 132 2.22 6.39 9.45
N ALA A 133 3.35 6.76 8.82
CA ALA A 133 3.62 8.13 8.41
C ALA A 133 2.52 8.64 7.45
N LEU A 134 2.16 7.83 6.45
CA LEU A 134 1.10 8.15 5.50
C LEU A 134 -0.27 8.29 6.17
N ALA A 135 -0.63 7.39 7.08
CA ALA A 135 -1.88 7.48 7.84
C ALA A 135 -1.97 8.74 8.72
N LYS A 136 -0.82 9.32 9.10
CA LYS A 136 -0.73 10.60 9.82
C LYS A 136 -0.73 11.83 8.90
N GLY A 137 -0.71 11.64 7.59
CA GLY A 137 -0.64 12.71 6.60
C GLY A 137 0.78 13.18 6.29
N GLU A 138 1.81 12.51 6.81
CA GLU A 138 3.22 12.82 6.60
C GLU A 138 3.71 12.26 5.25
N LEU A 139 3.16 12.80 4.16
CA LEU A 139 3.34 12.25 2.81
C LEU A 139 4.81 12.09 2.41
N LYS A 140 5.66 13.09 2.67
CA LYS A 140 7.08 13.04 2.28
C LYS A 140 7.86 11.98 3.06
N LEU A 141 7.59 11.87 4.36
CA LEU A 141 8.22 10.88 5.22
C LEU A 141 7.80 9.46 4.81
N GLY A 142 6.49 9.26 4.60
CA GLY A 142 5.96 7.98 4.11
C GLY A 142 6.54 7.61 2.74
N ALA A 143 6.61 8.56 1.80
CA ALA A 143 7.22 8.32 0.50
C ALA A 143 8.70 7.91 0.60
N MET A 144 9.49 8.62 1.41
CA MET A 144 10.89 8.26 1.66
C MET A 144 11.02 6.83 2.20
N LEU A 145 10.27 6.51 3.26
CA LEU A 145 10.30 5.18 3.89
C LEU A 145 9.79 4.07 2.96
N SER A 146 8.88 4.38 2.04
CA SER A 146 8.36 3.43 1.06
C SER A 146 9.35 3.11 -0.06
N CYS A 147 10.27 4.02 -0.35
CA CYS A 147 11.27 3.81 -1.40
C CYS A 147 12.47 3.04 -0.84
N LEU A 148 12.93 3.39 0.37
CA LEU A 148 14.14 2.82 0.97
C LEU A 148 14.09 1.29 1.11
N ASP A 149 14.86 0.61 0.26
CA ASP A 149 15.33 -0.74 0.56
C ASP A 149 16.55 -0.73 1.52
N GLU A 150 17.09 -1.90 1.83
CA GLU A 150 18.22 -2.01 2.76
C GLU A 150 19.49 -1.38 2.18
N SER A 151 19.75 -1.57 0.88
CA SER A 151 20.92 -1.00 0.21
C SER A 151 20.83 0.52 0.08
N GLU A 152 19.65 1.05 -0.22
CA GLU A 152 19.43 2.50 -0.29
C GLU A 152 19.52 3.16 1.09
N LEU A 153 19.10 2.46 2.16
CA LEU A 153 19.26 2.95 3.52
C LEU A 153 20.73 3.00 3.91
N ASP A 154 21.49 1.94 3.62
CA ASP A 154 22.93 1.90 3.89
C ASP A 154 23.66 2.99 3.09
N GLU A 155 23.40 3.11 1.79
CA GLU A 155 23.97 4.16 0.94
C GLU A 155 23.64 5.56 1.49
N TRP A 156 22.38 5.81 1.88
CA TRP A 156 22.00 7.09 2.45
C TRP A 156 22.71 7.37 3.77
N LEU A 157 22.84 6.37 4.65
CA LEU A 157 23.50 6.52 5.94
C LEU A 157 25.00 6.78 5.79
N ASP A 158 25.67 6.06 4.88
CA ASP A 158 27.08 6.30 4.58
C ASP A 158 27.29 7.68 3.96
N GLU A 159 26.51 8.07 2.95
CA GLU A 159 26.68 9.37 2.28
C GLU A 159 26.39 10.58 3.18
N ARG A 160 25.50 10.43 4.16
CA ARG A 160 24.99 11.56 4.96
C ARG A 160 25.58 11.65 6.35
N LEU A 161 25.98 10.51 6.91
CA LEU A 161 26.36 10.40 8.32
C LEU A 161 27.70 9.68 8.52
N ASP A 162 28.40 9.31 7.45
CA ASP A 162 29.65 8.53 7.51
C ASP A 162 29.48 7.27 8.38
N TRP A 163 28.33 6.60 8.24
CA TRP A 163 27.85 5.61 9.20
C TRP A 163 28.88 4.50 9.45
N SER A 164 29.39 3.86 8.41
CA SER A 164 30.39 2.79 8.53
C SER A 164 31.75 3.24 9.10
N GLU A 165 32.08 4.53 9.06
CA GLU A 165 33.30 5.05 9.71
C GLU A 165 33.11 5.27 11.22
N ILE A 166 31.88 5.56 11.64
CA ILE A 166 31.56 5.96 13.02
C ILE A 166 30.92 4.83 13.84
N TYR A 167 30.13 3.97 13.20
CA TYR A 167 29.30 2.94 13.82
C TYR A 167 29.52 1.59 13.12
N GLU A 168 29.85 0.56 13.91
CA GLU A 168 29.85 -0.87 13.52
C GLU A 168 28.52 -1.54 13.90
#